data_AF-A0A7V3X2F0-F1
#
_entry.id   AF-A0A7V3X2F0-F1
#
_cell.length_a   1.000
_cell.length_b   1.000
_cell.length_c   1.000
_cell.angle_alpha   90.00
_cell.angle_beta   90.00
_cell.angle_gamma   90.00
#
_symmetry.space_group_name_H-M   'P 1'
#
loop_
_entity.id
_entity.type
_entity.pdbx_description
1 polymer ?
#
loop_
_entity_poly.entity_id
_entity_poly.type
_entity_poly.pdbx_seq_one_letter_code
_entity_poly.pdbx_strand_id
1 'polypeptide(L)'
;MQQLPNAMVVLSSEQLWPNILGLVHWHKHEGGVKDLCIYYTNDPVRSKQPAERFAAFAKKVFPPIHVHLPEAPGGTLPQDVLGQILAWQKQLPARRWIINATGGLKLMFYGAVQAKELPNTEVVYGELSGEWFRWRKTANGEQLESLSIDRAETDYIPVRYLVQAQSGVAFNRTWQCHKPEPLPVAQLVQNGIETGWDWPRMFARIGRPNEGQAGFLFEKFVAAVLLEMGIPQVDVNAKLGEGNGQSVQEIDVIANYRGRILIFDCKLRVESEEGRRVEPLAVQIRQAAAIRRDIGGIGAMLLMIRPGRAFREQEKLLARELGVDILDSAATLNFFRELARFCGLPGELPASLQKAQDLLDGAKSQGYQEALAKSSFLGATPGAEPRGVLIRLESHLNKYMEETAQDWAVYQMGRHIYLYYKIPPNVPAAVCLNRWQQICDEVAEIKPLWTAKGGKVALARLIPKVGTDQLRMFLGRHRGQKLLQ
;
A
#
# COMPACT_ATOMS: atom_id res chain seq x y z
N MET A 1 -46.94 -10.34 -21.07
CA MET A 1 -46.31 -9.19 -21.77
C MET A 1 -44.87 -9.56 -22.05
N GLN A 2 -44.39 -9.43 -23.29
CA GLN A 2 -42.96 -9.59 -23.57
C GLN A 2 -42.20 -8.46 -22.87
N GLN A 3 -41.19 -8.82 -22.08
CA GLN A 3 -40.35 -7.85 -21.39
C GLN A 3 -39.49 -7.12 -22.43
N LEU A 4 -39.62 -5.79 -22.52
CA LEU A 4 -38.79 -4.99 -23.42
C LEU A 4 -37.32 -5.12 -23.03
N PRO A 5 -36.39 -5.19 -23.99
CA PRO A 5 -34.96 -5.17 -23.67
C PRO A 5 -34.55 -3.82 -23.10
N ASN A 6 -33.58 -3.84 -22.18
CA ASN A 6 -33.11 -2.62 -21.52
C ASN A 6 -32.04 -1.90 -22.34
N ALA A 7 -32.15 -0.59 -22.41
CA ALA A 7 -31.10 0.33 -22.82
C ALA A 7 -30.68 1.18 -21.61
N MET A 8 -29.37 1.32 -21.39
CA MET A 8 -28.82 2.10 -20.28
C MET A 8 -28.09 3.32 -20.80
N VAL A 9 -28.42 4.50 -20.28
CA VAL A 9 -27.64 5.73 -20.49
C VAL A 9 -26.77 5.96 -19.27
N VAL A 10 -25.50 6.28 -19.49
CA VAL A 10 -24.58 6.75 -18.43
C VAL A 10 -24.01 8.11 -18.79
N LEU A 11 -23.72 8.91 -17.76
CA LEU A 11 -22.94 10.12 -17.90
C LEU A 11 -21.48 9.83 -17.57
N SER A 12 -20.57 10.07 -18.53
CA SER A 12 -19.15 9.83 -18.32
C SER A 12 -18.54 10.88 -17.37
N SER A 13 -17.75 10.40 -16.40
CA SER A 13 -17.00 11.22 -15.44
C SER A 13 -15.64 10.58 -15.13
N GLU A 14 -14.80 11.27 -14.37
CA GLU A 14 -13.52 10.74 -13.87
C GLU A 14 -13.67 9.44 -13.07
N GLN A 15 -14.81 9.24 -12.39
CA GLN A 15 -15.07 8.04 -11.59
C GLN A 15 -16.00 7.10 -12.36
N LEU A 16 -15.48 5.99 -12.88
CA LEU A 16 -16.27 5.02 -13.64
C LEU A 16 -17.00 3.98 -12.79
N TRP A 17 -16.64 3.88 -11.52
CA TRP A 17 -17.14 2.86 -10.60
C TRP A 17 -18.67 2.79 -10.49
N PRO A 18 -19.39 3.92 -10.31
CA PRO A 18 -20.84 3.89 -10.29
C PRO A 18 -21.44 3.42 -11.63
N ASN A 19 -20.82 3.76 -12.75
CA ASN A 19 -21.28 3.32 -14.07
C ASN A 19 -21.05 1.81 -14.27
N ILE A 20 -19.92 1.28 -13.81
CA ILE A 20 -19.60 -0.15 -13.84
C ILE A 20 -20.55 -0.94 -12.95
N LEU A 21 -20.73 -0.52 -11.69
CA LEU A 21 -21.62 -1.20 -10.75
C LEU A 21 -23.07 -1.20 -11.26
N GLY A 22 -23.55 -0.05 -11.74
CA GLY A 22 -24.88 0.03 -12.35
C GLY A 22 -25.01 -0.91 -13.56
N LEU A 23 -24.08 -0.86 -14.51
CA LEU A 23 -24.12 -1.73 -15.69
C LEU A 23 -24.19 -3.20 -15.30
N VAL A 24 -23.37 -3.63 -14.33
CA VAL A 24 -23.38 -5.01 -13.83
C VAL A 24 -24.76 -5.38 -13.27
N HIS A 25 -25.34 -4.52 -12.44
CA HIS A 25 -26.63 -4.76 -11.81
C HIS A 25 -27.75 -4.93 -12.83
N TRP A 26 -27.97 -3.94 -13.70
CA TRP A 26 -29.02 -4.04 -14.72
C TRP A 26 -28.71 -5.05 -15.84
N HIS A 27 -27.46 -5.48 -15.99
CA HIS A 27 -27.13 -6.56 -16.91
C HIS A 27 -27.48 -7.93 -16.32
N LYS A 28 -27.20 -8.15 -15.03
CA LYS A 28 -27.54 -9.39 -14.32
C LYS A 28 -29.03 -9.50 -14.00
N HIS A 29 -29.65 -8.36 -13.73
CA HIS A 29 -31.02 -8.27 -13.24
C HIS A 29 -31.93 -7.61 -14.28
N GLU A 30 -33.24 -7.67 -14.05
CA GLU A 30 -34.25 -6.89 -14.79
C GLU A 30 -34.31 -7.08 -16.32
N GLY A 31 -33.91 -8.23 -16.85
CA GLY A 31 -34.03 -8.55 -18.29
C GLY A 31 -32.78 -8.25 -19.12
N GLY A 32 -31.73 -7.73 -18.48
CA GLY A 32 -30.41 -7.51 -19.07
C GLY A 32 -30.32 -6.27 -19.96
N VAL A 33 -29.18 -5.58 -19.87
CA VAL A 33 -28.83 -4.46 -20.77
C VAL A 33 -28.38 -5.01 -22.12
N LYS A 34 -28.98 -4.50 -23.21
CA LYS A 34 -28.61 -4.79 -24.60
C LYS A 34 -27.89 -3.64 -25.28
N ASP A 35 -28.21 -2.42 -24.87
CA ASP A 35 -27.68 -1.19 -25.43
C ASP A 35 -27.13 -0.32 -24.29
N LEU A 36 -25.87 0.11 -24.40
CA LEU A 36 -25.22 1.03 -23.47
C LEU A 36 -24.86 2.33 -24.20
N CYS A 37 -25.54 3.42 -23.85
CA CYS A 37 -25.30 4.76 -24.40
C CYS A 37 -24.43 5.56 -23.42
N ILE A 38 -23.26 6.01 -23.85
CA ILE A 38 -22.31 6.73 -23.00
C ILE A 38 -22.27 8.19 -23.44
N TYR A 39 -22.82 9.08 -22.62
CA TYR A 39 -22.75 10.52 -22.85
C TYR A 39 -21.40 11.07 -22.37
N TYR A 40 -20.73 11.86 -23.21
CA TYR A 40 -19.46 12.49 -22.86
C TYR A 40 -19.35 13.91 -23.42
N THR A 41 -18.49 14.72 -22.80
CA THR A 41 -18.19 16.10 -23.21
C THR A 41 -16.79 16.22 -23.81
N ASN A 42 -16.43 17.39 -24.32
CA ASN A 42 -15.11 17.60 -24.92
C ASN A 42 -13.95 17.67 -23.90
N ASP A 43 -14.22 17.51 -22.60
CA ASP A 43 -13.15 17.44 -21.59
C ASP A 43 -12.38 16.10 -21.73
N PRO A 44 -11.10 16.12 -22.12
CA PRO A 44 -10.35 14.90 -22.38
C PRO A 44 -10.20 14.04 -21.13
N VAL A 45 -9.84 14.64 -19.99
CA VAL A 45 -9.46 13.90 -18.78
C VAL A 45 -10.70 13.48 -17.99
N ARG A 46 -11.68 14.37 -17.87
CA ARG A 46 -12.83 14.16 -16.96
C ARG A 46 -14.03 13.52 -17.64
N SER A 47 -14.10 13.44 -18.96
CA SER A 47 -15.28 12.89 -19.64
C SER A 47 -14.95 12.03 -20.87
N LYS A 48 -14.24 12.54 -21.87
CA LYS A 48 -14.00 11.83 -23.13
C LYS A 48 -13.16 10.56 -22.95
N GLN A 49 -11.97 10.65 -22.36
CA GLN A 49 -11.13 9.46 -22.15
C GLN A 49 -11.82 8.45 -21.21
N PRO A 50 -12.44 8.84 -20.07
CA PRO A 50 -13.23 7.88 -19.29
C PRO A 50 -14.34 7.19 -20.08
N ALA A 51 -15.00 7.88 -21.02
CA ALA A 51 -16.02 7.27 -21.88
C ALA A 51 -15.44 6.21 -22.81
N GLU A 52 -14.29 6.50 -23.43
CA GLU A 52 -13.55 5.56 -24.28
C GLU A 52 -13.11 4.33 -23.48
N ARG A 53 -12.59 4.53 -22.26
CA ARG A 53 -12.19 3.45 -21.36
C ARG A 53 -13.37 2.59 -20.92
N PHE A 54 -14.50 3.22 -20.57
CA PHE A 54 -15.71 2.49 -20.19
C PHE A 54 -16.32 1.72 -21.36
N ALA A 55 -16.30 2.30 -22.57
CA ALA A 55 -16.76 1.63 -23.79
C ALA A 55 -15.91 0.38 -24.09
N ALA A 56 -14.59 0.49 -24.00
CA ALA A 56 -13.69 -0.65 -24.18
C ALA A 56 -13.88 -1.73 -23.11
N PHE A 57 -14.07 -1.32 -21.86
CA PHE A 57 -14.41 -2.23 -20.76
C PHE A 57 -15.72 -2.99 -21.04
N ALA A 58 -16.79 -2.27 -21.40
CA ALA A 58 -18.10 -2.87 -21.68
C ALA A 58 -18.02 -3.88 -22.83
N LYS A 59 -17.36 -3.54 -23.94
CA LYS A 59 -17.15 -4.45 -25.08
C LYS A 59 -16.38 -5.71 -24.70
N LYS A 60 -15.41 -5.59 -23.79
CA LYS A 60 -14.54 -6.70 -23.36
C LYS A 60 -15.20 -7.63 -22.36
N VAL A 61 -15.90 -7.06 -21.36
CA VAL A 61 -16.49 -7.80 -20.24
C VAL A 61 -17.92 -8.25 -20.56
N PHE A 62 -18.65 -7.49 -21.39
CA PHE A 62 -20.01 -7.77 -21.82
C PHE A 62 -20.14 -7.76 -23.35
N PRO A 63 -19.53 -8.72 -24.08
CA PRO A 63 -19.57 -8.75 -25.54
C PRO A 63 -20.97 -8.64 -26.18
N PRO A 64 -22.06 -9.15 -25.57
CA PRO A 64 -23.41 -9.00 -26.12
C PRO A 64 -24.01 -7.59 -26.04
N ILE A 65 -23.37 -6.63 -25.36
CA ILE A 65 -23.88 -5.26 -25.22
C ILE A 65 -23.39 -4.39 -26.38
N HIS A 66 -24.31 -3.73 -27.07
CA HIS A 66 -23.99 -2.73 -28.09
C HIS A 66 -23.68 -1.40 -27.41
N VAL A 67 -22.50 -0.85 -27.66
CA VAL A 67 -22.06 0.41 -27.05
C VAL A 67 -22.23 1.54 -28.05
N HIS A 68 -22.96 2.57 -27.64
CA HIS A 68 -23.29 3.77 -28.42
C HIS A 68 -22.63 5.00 -27.79
N LEU A 69 -21.98 5.80 -28.62
CA LEU A 69 -21.42 7.11 -28.28
C LEU A 69 -22.11 8.16 -29.16
N PRO A 70 -22.27 9.41 -28.70
CA PRO A 70 -22.72 10.48 -29.58
C PRO A 70 -21.69 10.71 -30.70
N GLU A 71 -22.15 11.16 -31.88
CA GLU A 71 -21.29 11.40 -33.06
C GLU A 71 -20.21 12.46 -32.78
N ALA A 72 -20.51 13.41 -31.90
CA ALA A 72 -19.60 14.43 -31.42
C ALA A 72 -19.75 14.58 -29.90
N PRO A 73 -18.74 15.13 -29.19
CA PRO A 73 -18.87 15.42 -27.77
C PRO A 73 -20.07 16.34 -27.50
N GLY A 74 -20.88 15.99 -26.50
CA GLY A 74 -22.03 16.78 -26.09
C GLY A 74 -21.66 18.00 -25.25
N GLY A 75 -22.63 18.87 -25.01
CA GLY A 75 -22.50 20.01 -24.10
C GLY A 75 -22.68 19.66 -22.62
N THR A 76 -22.54 20.65 -21.75
CA THR A 76 -22.69 20.49 -20.29
C THR A 76 -24.03 20.98 -19.77
N LEU A 77 -24.89 21.54 -20.62
CA LEU A 77 -26.16 22.11 -20.21
C LEU A 77 -27.24 21.03 -20.14
N PRO A 78 -28.29 21.22 -19.32
CA PRO A 78 -29.35 20.22 -19.14
C PRO A 78 -30.02 19.82 -20.46
N GLN A 79 -30.29 20.78 -21.34
CA GLN A 79 -30.92 20.55 -22.63
C GLN A 79 -30.05 19.72 -23.60
N ASP A 80 -28.72 19.80 -23.48
CA ASP A 80 -27.82 19.02 -24.32
C ASP A 80 -27.92 17.53 -23.97
N VAL A 81 -27.93 17.24 -22.66
CA VAL A 81 -28.06 15.87 -22.13
C VAL A 81 -29.43 15.28 -22.47
N LEU A 82 -30.51 16.01 -22.16
CA LEU A 82 -31.87 15.54 -22.46
C LEU A 82 -32.08 15.37 -23.96
N GLY A 83 -31.58 16.31 -24.77
CA GLY A 83 -31.63 16.24 -26.23
C GLY A 83 -30.96 14.99 -26.79
N GLN A 84 -29.78 14.63 -26.26
CA GLN A 84 -29.09 13.41 -26.67
C GLN A 84 -29.82 12.13 -26.23
N ILE A 85 -30.40 12.11 -25.02
CA ILE A 85 -31.22 10.99 -24.55
C ILE A 85 -32.42 10.77 -25.49
N LEU A 86 -33.14 11.85 -25.83
CA LEU A 86 -34.25 11.81 -26.79
C LEU A 86 -33.82 11.31 -28.17
N ALA A 87 -32.64 11.70 -28.64
CA ALA A 87 -32.09 11.21 -29.90
C ALA A 87 -31.86 9.69 -29.87
N TRP A 88 -31.27 9.15 -28.80
CA TRP A 88 -31.09 7.71 -28.64
C TRP A 88 -32.42 6.96 -28.52
N GLN A 89 -33.43 7.51 -27.83
CA GLN A 89 -34.75 6.89 -27.75
C GLN A 89 -35.42 6.74 -29.12
N LYS A 90 -35.19 7.70 -30.03
CA LYS A 90 -35.67 7.62 -31.42
C LYS A 90 -34.91 6.58 -32.23
N GLN A 91 -33.59 6.48 -32.03
CA GLN A 91 -32.72 5.53 -32.75
C GLN A 91 -32.91 4.08 -32.29
N LEU A 92 -33.24 3.88 -31.01
CA LEU A 92 -33.40 2.57 -30.38
C LEU A 92 -34.84 2.41 -29.84
N PRO A 93 -35.85 2.25 -30.70
CA PRO A 93 -37.24 2.13 -30.27
C PRO A 93 -37.49 0.80 -29.54
N ALA A 94 -38.62 0.74 -28.82
CA ALA A 94 -39.05 -0.44 -28.06
C ALA A 94 -37.98 -0.92 -27.05
N ARG A 95 -37.53 0.01 -26.21
CA ARG A 95 -36.62 -0.24 -25.09
C ARG A 95 -37.24 0.24 -23.78
N ARG A 96 -36.87 -0.40 -22.69
CA ARG A 96 -36.96 0.19 -21.35
C ARG A 96 -35.66 0.93 -21.07
N TRP A 97 -35.74 2.18 -20.64
CA TRP A 97 -34.61 3.06 -20.48
C TRP A 97 -34.23 3.21 -19.01
N ILE A 98 -32.96 2.94 -18.70
CA ILE A 98 -32.36 3.20 -17.39
C ILE A 98 -31.35 4.33 -17.56
N ILE A 99 -31.60 5.47 -16.93
CA ILE A 99 -30.72 6.63 -17.01
C ILE A 99 -29.92 6.72 -15.72
N ASN A 100 -28.66 6.28 -15.74
CA ASN A 100 -27.76 6.43 -14.62
C ASN A 100 -27.19 7.86 -14.58
N ALA A 101 -27.76 8.66 -13.69
CA ALA A 101 -27.42 10.07 -13.50
C ALA A 101 -26.29 10.29 -12.49
N THR A 102 -25.59 9.24 -12.04
CA THR A 102 -24.54 9.36 -11.01
C THR A 102 -23.31 10.14 -11.49
N GLY A 103 -22.98 10.04 -12.78
CA GLY A 103 -21.84 10.73 -13.37
C GLY A 103 -22.16 12.14 -13.89
N GLY A 104 -21.13 12.80 -14.44
CA GLY A 104 -21.26 14.14 -15.03
C GLY A 104 -21.27 15.27 -13.99
N LEU A 105 -21.50 16.49 -14.50
CA LEU A 105 -21.67 17.68 -13.67
C LEU A 105 -23.12 17.80 -13.17
N LYS A 106 -23.36 18.58 -12.11
CA LYS A 106 -24.71 18.79 -11.55
C LYS A 106 -25.75 19.28 -12.58
N LEU A 107 -25.33 20.10 -13.54
CA LEU A 107 -26.22 20.53 -14.63
C LEU A 107 -26.57 19.39 -15.59
N MET A 108 -25.62 18.48 -15.84
CA MET A 108 -25.88 17.29 -16.65
C MET A 108 -26.82 16.32 -15.91
N PHE A 109 -26.64 16.15 -14.60
CA PHE A 109 -27.56 15.41 -13.73
C PHE A 109 -28.98 15.95 -13.86
N TYR A 110 -29.17 17.27 -13.82
CA TYR A 110 -30.49 17.88 -13.97
C TYR A 110 -31.15 17.53 -15.32
N GLY A 111 -30.38 17.56 -16.42
CA GLY A 111 -30.86 17.12 -17.73
C GLY A 111 -31.21 15.62 -17.78
N ALA A 112 -30.39 14.77 -17.17
CA ALA A 112 -30.66 13.33 -17.09
C ALA A 112 -31.91 13.01 -16.26
N VAL A 113 -32.14 13.72 -15.16
CA VAL A 113 -33.34 13.55 -14.31
C VAL A 113 -34.62 13.90 -15.08
N GLN A 114 -34.59 14.90 -15.95
CA GLN A 114 -35.76 15.26 -16.76
C GLN A 114 -36.21 14.12 -17.68
N ALA A 115 -35.34 13.16 -18.01
CA ALA A 115 -35.70 11.98 -18.80
C ALA A 115 -36.73 11.07 -18.10
N LYS A 116 -36.96 11.20 -16.79
CA LYS A 116 -38.01 10.46 -16.07
C LYS A 116 -39.43 10.75 -16.59
N GLU A 117 -39.61 11.88 -17.28
CA GLU A 117 -40.87 12.26 -17.93
C GLU A 117 -41.12 11.49 -19.24
N LEU A 118 -40.10 10.79 -19.75
CA LEU A 118 -40.17 10.07 -21.02
C LEU A 118 -40.79 8.68 -20.85
N PRO A 119 -41.46 8.14 -21.89
CA PRO A 119 -42.05 6.80 -21.84
C PRO A 119 -41.02 5.72 -21.49
N ASN A 120 -41.45 4.72 -20.70
CA ASN A 120 -40.64 3.55 -20.33
C ASN A 120 -39.25 3.89 -19.76
N THR A 121 -39.13 5.03 -19.07
CA THR A 121 -37.85 5.53 -18.56
C THR A 121 -37.83 5.58 -17.03
N GLU A 122 -36.75 5.09 -16.45
CA GLU A 122 -36.39 5.31 -15.05
C GLU A 122 -35.03 5.98 -14.95
N VAL A 123 -34.87 6.83 -13.94
CA VAL A 123 -33.60 7.48 -13.61
C VAL A 123 -33.07 6.84 -12.33
N VAL A 124 -31.76 6.60 -12.28
CA VAL A 124 -31.10 5.99 -11.13
C VAL A 124 -29.90 6.82 -10.72
N TYR A 125 -29.65 6.89 -9.41
CA TYR A 125 -28.59 7.70 -8.83
C TYR A 125 -27.94 6.97 -7.66
N GLY A 126 -26.62 6.84 -7.70
CA GLY A 126 -25.80 6.30 -6.60
C GLY A 126 -25.12 7.44 -5.84
N GLU A 127 -25.42 7.58 -4.57
CA GLU A 127 -24.79 8.56 -3.69
C GLU A 127 -23.39 8.08 -3.25
N LEU A 128 -22.52 9.01 -2.87
CA LEU A 128 -21.17 8.68 -2.36
C LEU A 128 -21.20 7.84 -1.08
N SER A 129 -22.30 7.93 -0.29
CA SER A 129 -22.56 7.06 0.87
C SER A 129 -22.63 5.58 0.48
N GLY A 130 -22.97 5.29 -0.78
CA GLY A 130 -23.22 3.94 -1.28
C GLY A 130 -24.68 3.59 -1.46
N GLU A 131 -25.59 4.46 -1.05
CA GLU A 131 -27.02 4.29 -1.25
C GLU A 131 -27.39 4.55 -2.70
N TRP A 132 -28.32 3.75 -3.22
CA TRP A 132 -28.86 3.93 -4.55
C TRP A 132 -30.33 4.32 -4.49
N PHE A 133 -30.75 5.10 -5.47
CA PHE A 133 -32.11 5.58 -5.58
C PHE A 133 -32.62 5.34 -7.00
N ARG A 134 -33.89 4.93 -7.10
CA ARG A 134 -34.63 4.85 -8.37
C ARG A 134 -35.71 5.92 -8.37
N TRP A 135 -35.76 6.69 -9.46
CA TRP A 135 -36.74 7.74 -9.69
C TRP A 135 -37.53 7.46 -10.95
N ARG A 136 -38.85 7.34 -10.81
CA ARG A 136 -39.78 7.09 -11.91
C ARG A 136 -41.02 7.97 -11.81
N LYS A 137 -41.65 8.23 -12.96
CA LYS A 137 -43.01 8.77 -13.02
C LYS A 137 -44.00 7.61 -13.13
N THR A 138 -44.97 7.56 -12.23
CA THR A 138 -46.04 6.55 -12.21
C THR A 138 -47.40 7.20 -12.43
N ALA A 139 -48.45 6.37 -12.56
CA ALA A 139 -49.83 6.87 -12.62
C ALA A 139 -50.22 7.70 -11.37
N ASN A 140 -49.57 7.45 -10.24
CA ASN A 140 -49.80 8.14 -8.97
C ASN A 140 -48.87 9.35 -8.75
N GLY A 141 -48.17 9.80 -9.79
CA GLY A 141 -47.18 10.88 -9.72
C GLY A 141 -45.74 10.37 -9.63
N GLU A 142 -44.84 11.25 -9.18
CA GLU A 142 -43.41 10.94 -9.05
C GLU A 142 -43.15 10.02 -7.86
N GLN A 143 -42.29 9.03 -8.05
CA GLN A 143 -41.82 8.13 -6.98
C GLN A 143 -40.30 8.09 -6.96
N LEU A 144 -39.73 8.31 -5.78
CA LEU A 144 -38.33 8.13 -5.47
C LEU A 144 -38.21 7.03 -4.41
N GLU A 145 -37.59 5.91 -4.76
CA GLU A 145 -37.43 4.75 -3.88
C GLU A 145 -35.96 4.43 -3.66
N SER A 146 -35.62 3.95 -2.47
CA SER A 146 -34.30 3.38 -2.22
C SER A 146 -34.16 2.08 -3.01
N LEU A 147 -32.98 1.89 -3.60
CA LEU A 147 -32.60 0.71 -4.36
C LEU A 147 -31.41 0.05 -3.66
N SER A 148 -31.48 -1.25 -3.44
CA SER A 148 -30.34 -2.02 -2.94
C SER A 148 -29.59 -2.62 -4.13
N ILE A 149 -28.35 -2.18 -4.32
CA ILE A 149 -27.41 -2.78 -5.27
C ILE A 149 -26.29 -3.42 -4.49
N ASP A 150 -26.09 -4.73 -4.66
CA ASP A 150 -25.02 -5.43 -3.97
C ASP A 150 -23.69 -5.18 -4.67
N ARG A 151 -22.74 -4.61 -3.95
CA ARG A 151 -21.41 -4.31 -4.50
C ARG A 151 -20.64 -5.59 -4.86
N ALA A 152 -20.95 -6.72 -4.20
CA ALA A 152 -20.36 -8.01 -4.51
C ALA A 152 -20.75 -8.53 -5.90
N GLU A 153 -21.77 -7.93 -6.54
CA GLU A 153 -22.13 -8.27 -7.91
C GLU A 153 -20.96 -8.05 -8.89
N THR A 154 -19.99 -7.19 -8.57
CA THR A 154 -18.81 -6.94 -9.42
C THR A 154 -17.64 -7.89 -9.17
N ASP A 155 -17.67 -8.72 -8.12
CA ASP A 155 -16.49 -9.46 -7.63
C ASP A 155 -15.94 -10.47 -8.63
N TYR A 156 -16.78 -10.96 -9.53
CA TYR A 156 -16.37 -11.88 -10.60
C TYR A 156 -15.50 -11.23 -11.68
N ILE A 157 -15.46 -9.89 -11.77
CA ILE A 157 -14.77 -9.19 -12.85
C ILE A 157 -13.26 -9.18 -12.58
N PRO A 158 -12.41 -9.66 -13.51
CA PRO A 158 -10.96 -9.61 -13.35
C PRO A 158 -10.46 -8.20 -13.08
N VAL A 159 -9.72 -8.02 -11.99
CA VAL A 159 -9.25 -6.72 -11.50
C VAL A 159 -8.46 -5.94 -12.56
N ARG A 160 -7.66 -6.61 -13.38
CA ARG A 160 -6.97 -6.00 -14.52
C ARG A 160 -7.88 -5.21 -15.49
N TYR A 161 -9.10 -5.67 -15.75
CA TYR A 161 -10.01 -4.97 -16.65
C TYR A 161 -10.58 -3.71 -16.01
N LEU A 162 -10.75 -3.74 -14.70
CA LEU A 162 -11.22 -2.62 -13.91
C LEU A 162 -10.14 -1.54 -13.80
N VAL A 163 -8.88 -1.95 -13.59
CA VAL A 163 -7.74 -1.04 -13.62
C VAL A 163 -7.59 -0.38 -15.00
N GLN A 164 -7.70 -1.16 -16.09
CA GLN A 164 -7.68 -0.62 -17.45
C GLN A 164 -8.82 0.38 -17.70
N ALA A 165 -9.99 0.17 -17.09
CA ALA A 165 -11.09 1.13 -17.17
C ALA A 165 -10.78 2.42 -16.41
N GLN A 166 -10.25 2.31 -15.19
CA GLN A 166 -10.08 3.47 -14.29
C GLN A 166 -8.84 4.32 -14.64
N SER A 167 -7.68 3.70 -14.86
CA SER A 167 -6.42 4.39 -15.10
C SER A 167 -6.23 4.75 -16.57
N GLY A 168 -6.04 6.04 -16.87
CA GLY A 168 -5.63 6.49 -18.19
C GLY A 168 -4.26 5.95 -18.61
N VAL A 169 -3.36 5.76 -17.64
CA VAL A 169 -2.02 5.19 -17.87
C VAL A 169 -2.10 3.70 -18.22
N ALA A 170 -2.97 2.96 -17.54
CA ALA A 170 -3.09 1.51 -17.74
C ALA A 170 -3.91 1.12 -18.99
N PHE A 171 -4.73 2.03 -19.52
CA PHE A 171 -5.71 1.75 -20.56
C PHE A 171 -5.14 1.06 -21.80
N ASN A 172 -4.02 1.57 -22.32
CA ASN A 172 -3.36 1.08 -23.55
C ASN A 172 -2.15 0.18 -23.26
N ARG A 173 -2.01 -0.31 -22.02
CA ARG A 173 -0.85 -1.07 -21.57
C ARG A 173 -1.20 -2.52 -21.26
N THR A 174 -0.19 -3.36 -21.35
CA THR A 174 -0.32 -4.80 -21.09
C THR A 174 0.05 -5.10 -19.66
N TRP A 175 -0.83 -5.84 -18.98
CA TRP A 175 -0.57 -6.35 -17.64
C TRP A 175 0.05 -7.74 -17.72
N GLN A 176 1.22 -7.89 -17.13
CA GLN A 176 1.75 -9.20 -16.79
C GLN A 176 1.40 -9.45 -15.32
N CYS A 177 0.62 -10.49 -15.07
CA CYS A 177 0.15 -10.84 -13.74
C CYS A 177 0.11 -12.35 -13.61
N HIS A 178 0.28 -12.83 -12.38
CA HIS A 178 0.11 -14.25 -12.06
C HIS A 178 -1.15 -14.43 -11.22
N LYS A 179 -1.88 -15.51 -11.48
CA LYS A 179 -2.97 -15.91 -10.59
C LYS A 179 -2.37 -16.56 -9.34
N PRO A 180 -2.82 -16.18 -8.14
CA PRO A 180 -2.38 -16.83 -6.93
C PRO A 180 -2.88 -18.28 -6.89
N GLU A 181 -2.10 -19.14 -6.25
CA GLU A 181 -2.49 -20.51 -5.93
C GLU A 181 -3.00 -20.56 -4.49
N PRO A 182 -3.98 -21.43 -4.18
CA PRO A 182 -4.33 -21.74 -2.80
C PRO A 182 -3.13 -22.31 -2.03
N LEU A 183 -2.92 -21.84 -0.80
CA LEU A 183 -1.87 -22.32 0.10
C LEU A 183 -2.49 -22.73 1.44
N PRO A 184 -1.90 -23.70 2.18
CA PRO A 184 -2.38 -24.05 3.51
C PRO A 184 -1.97 -22.98 4.53
N VAL A 185 -2.71 -21.88 4.62
CA VAL A 185 -2.31 -20.66 5.38
C VAL A 185 -2.02 -20.97 6.85
N ALA A 186 -2.90 -21.72 7.54
CA ALA A 186 -2.70 -22.06 8.95
C ALA A 186 -1.41 -22.87 9.18
N GLN A 187 -1.08 -23.79 8.26
CA GLN A 187 0.15 -24.58 8.34
C GLN A 187 1.39 -23.70 8.09
N LEU A 188 1.30 -22.74 7.15
CA LEU A 188 2.36 -21.77 6.92
C LEU A 188 2.60 -20.88 8.14
N VAL A 189 1.54 -20.43 8.82
CA VAL A 189 1.68 -19.66 10.08
C VAL A 189 2.37 -20.49 11.16
N GLN A 190 1.93 -21.74 11.35
CA GLN A 190 2.58 -22.64 12.31
C GLN A 190 4.06 -22.84 11.99
N ASN A 191 4.40 -23.12 10.72
CA ASN A 191 5.78 -23.21 10.27
C ASN A 191 6.54 -21.90 10.49
N GLY A 192 5.90 -20.74 10.29
CA GLY A 192 6.48 -19.43 10.50
C GLY A 192 6.88 -19.21 11.96
N ILE A 193 6.01 -19.54 12.90
CA ILE A 193 6.31 -19.49 14.34
C ILE A 193 7.50 -20.39 14.69
N GLU A 194 7.52 -21.63 14.17
CA GLU A 194 8.58 -22.62 14.44
C GLU A 194 9.92 -22.30 13.79
N THR A 195 9.93 -21.55 12.68
CA THR A 195 11.14 -21.26 11.90
C THR A 195 11.61 -19.82 12.01
N GLY A 196 10.95 -19.00 12.83
CA GLY A 196 11.26 -17.58 12.96
C GLY A 196 10.98 -16.80 11.67
N TRP A 197 9.92 -17.18 10.95
CA TRP A 197 9.48 -16.55 9.69
C TRP A 197 10.51 -16.60 8.56
N ASP A 198 11.25 -17.71 8.49
CA ASP A 198 12.10 -18.02 7.33
C ASP A 198 11.23 -18.50 6.15
N TRP A 199 10.84 -17.55 5.29
CA TRP A 199 9.92 -17.79 4.17
C TRP A 199 10.33 -18.96 3.25
N PRO A 200 11.59 -19.05 2.75
CA PRO A 200 12.03 -20.22 1.99
C PRO A 200 11.86 -21.54 2.76
N ARG A 201 12.21 -21.57 4.05
CA ARG A 201 12.07 -22.78 4.88
C ARG A 201 10.60 -23.14 5.13
N MET A 202 9.73 -22.16 5.32
CA MET A 202 8.28 -22.36 5.48
C MET A 202 7.65 -23.01 4.24
N PHE A 203 8.00 -22.50 3.05
CA PHE A 203 7.50 -23.04 1.77
C PHE A 203 8.07 -24.44 1.49
N ALA A 204 9.35 -24.68 1.81
CA ALA A 204 9.96 -26.00 1.70
C ALA A 204 9.21 -27.07 2.51
N ARG A 205 8.81 -26.74 3.74
CA ARG A 205 8.11 -27.65 4.67
C ARG A 205 6.72 -28.08 4.18
N ILE A 206 6.09 -27.30 3.31
CA ILE A 206 4.79 -27.66 2.70
C ILE A 206 4.95 -28.23 1.29
N GLY A 207 6.18 -28.58 0.88
CA GLY A 207 6.47 -29.14 -0.43
C GLY A 207 6.20 -28.19 -1.60
N ARG A 208 6.28 -26.87 -1.37
CA ARG A 208 6.06 -25.85 -2.42
C ARG A 208 7.39 -25.26 -2.89
N PRO A 209 7.45 -24.74 -4.13
CA PRO A 209 8.62 -24.04 -4.62
C PRO A 209 9.04 -22.92 -3.66
N ASN A 210 10.29 -22.97 -3.23
CA ASN A 210 10.91 -22.05 -2.28
C ASN A 210 12.06 -21.24 -2.90
N GLU A 211 12.30 -21.44 -4.19
CA GLU A 211 13.29 -20.71 -4.98
C GLU A 211 12.76 -19.29 -5.23
N GLY A 212 13.44 -18.28 -4.68
CA GLY A 212 13.07 -16.88 -4.83
C GLY A 212 13.47 -16.02 -3.63
N GLN A 213 13.32 -14.71 -3.78
CA GLN A 213 13.46 -13.77 -2.66
C GLN A 213 12.29 -13.94 -1.69
N ALA A 214 12.54 -13.78 -0.38
CA ALA A 214 11.52 -13.90 0.65
C ALA A 214 10.30 -12.98 0.43
N GLY A 215 10.51 -11.80 -0.18
CA GLY A 215 9.45 -10.88 -0.58
C GLY A 215 8.39 -11.55 -1.46
N PHE A 216 8.80 -12.20 -2.55
CA PHE A 216 7.88 -12.88 -3.47
C PHE A 216 7.09 -14.01 -2.79
N LEU A 217 7.70 -14.75 -1.86
CA LEU A 217 7.00 -15.79 -1.10
C LEU A 217 5.95 -15.19 -0.15
N PHE A 218 6.26 -14.04 0.44
CA PHE A 218 5.33 -13.30 1.29
C PHE A 218 4.15 -12.74 0.50
N GLU A 219 4.38 -12.20 -0.69
CA GLU A 219 3.30 -11.74 -1.58
C GLU A 219 2.36 -12.88 -1.98
N LYS A 220 2.91 -14.05 -2.32
CA LYS A 220 2.11 -15.27 -2.57
C LYS A 220 1.29 -15.67 -1.36
N PHE A 221 1.87 -15.58 -0.15
CA PHE A 221 1.16 -15.84 1.09
C PHE A 221 0.00 -14.84 1.28
N VAL A 222 0.23 -13.54 1.15
CA VAL A 222 -0.82 -12.51 1.26
C VAL A 222 -1.94 -12.79 0.27
N ALA A 223 -1.62 -13.09 -0.99
CA ALA A 223 -2.63 -13.39 -2.00
C ALA A 223 -3.42 -14.67 -1.71
N ALA A 224 -2.78 -15.72 -1.19
CA ALA A 224 -3.48 -16.92 -0.74
C ALA A 224 -4.42 -16.65 0.43
N VAL A 225 -4.05 -15.75 1.35
CA VAL A 225 -4.95 -15.29 2.42
C VAL A 225 -6.18 -14.60 1.85
N LEU A 226 -6.03 -13.74 0.84
CA LEU A 226 -7.18 -13.09 0.18
C LEU A 226 -8.10 -14.12 -0.50
N LEU A 227 -7.54 -15.16 -1.14
CA LEU A 227 -8.34 -16.26 -1.69
C LEU A 227 -9.12 -16.99 -0.59
N GLU A 228 -8.49 -17.30 0.54
CA GLU A 228 -9.16 -17.94 1.69
C GLU A 228 -10.24 -17.04 2.32
N MET A 229 -10.11 -15.71 2.23
CA MET A 229 -11.16 -14.75 2.60
C MET A 229 -12.36 -14.77 1.65
N GLY A 230 -12.31 -15.54 0.56
CA GLY A 230 -13.37 -15.59 -0.44
C GLY A 230 -13.30 -14.48 -1.48
N ILE A 231 -12.15 -13.81 -1.63
CA ILE A 231 -11.95 -12.79 -2.66
C ILE A 231 -11.51 -13.48 -3.96
N PRO A 232 -12.36 -13.56 -5.00
CA PRO A 232 -12.10 -14.44 -6.14
C PRO A 232 -11.13 -13.84 -7.15
N GLN A 233 -11.11 -12.51 -7.30
CA GLN A 233 -10.33 -11.82 -8.32
C GLN A 233 -9.11 -11.16 -7.71
N VAL A 234 -8.08 -11.98 -7.50
CA VAL A 234 -6.75 -11.57 -7.02
C VAL A 234 -5.72 -11.82 -8.12
N ASP A 235 -4.78 -10.90 -8.29
CA ASP A 235 -3.61 -11.00 -9.16
C ASP A 235 -2.36 -10.63 -8.32
N VAL A 236 -1.24 -11.33 -8.55
CA VAL A 236 0.05 -11.05 -7.90
C VAL A 236 1.11 -10.61 -8.90
N ASN A 237 2.09 -9.84 -8.42
CA ASN A 237 3.20 -9.31 -9.23
C ASN A 237 2.69 -8.62 -10.50
N ALA A 238 1.70 -7.76 -10.34
CA ALA A 238 1.02 -7.11 -11.45
C ALA A 238 1.92 -5.99 -12.02
N LYS A 239 2.56 -6.29 -13.15
CA LYS A 239 3.48 -5.39 -13.85
C LYS A 239 2.80 -4.74 -15.02
N LEU A 240 2.85 -3.41 -15.03
CA LEU A 240 2.38 -2.59 -16.13
C LEU A 240 3.53 -2.37 -17.12
N GLY A 241 3.51 -3.12 -18.22
CA GLY A 241 4.51 -2.99 -19.26
C GLY A 241 4.17 -1.91 -20.28
N GLU A 242 5.18 -1.18 -20.74
CA GLU A 242 5.16 -0.61 -22.08
C GLU A 242 5.29 -1.75 -23.10
N GLY A 243 4.68 -1.60 -24.29
CA GLY A 243 4.74 -2.62 -25.36
C GLY A 243 6.17 -2.96 -25.84
N ASN A 244 7.19 -2.28 -25.32
CA ASN A 244 8.63 -2.48 -25.54
C ASN A 244 9.30 -3.36 -24.46
N GLY A 245 8.57 -3.86 -23.46
CA GLY A 245 9.10 -4.71 -22.38
C GLY A 245 9.63 -3.96 -21.15
N GLN A 246 9.59 -2.62 -21.10
CA GLN A 246 9.92 -1.86 -19.88
C GLN A 246 8.73 -1.83 -18.91
N SER A 247 8.98 -2.14 -17.62
CA SER A 247 7.97 -2.02 -16.57
C SER A 247 7.89 -0.57 -16.09
N VAL A 248 6.70 0.02 -16.16
CA VAL A 248 6.44 1.38 -15.66
C VAL A 248 6.01 1.35 -14.19
N GLN A 249 5.36 0.27 -13.78
CA GLN A 249 4.80 0.16 -12.45
C GLN A 249 4.61 -1.31 -12.07
N GLU A 250 4.88 -1.63 -10.81
CA GLU A 250 4.70 -2.95 -10.24
C GLU A 250 3.81 -2.83 -8.99
N ILE A 251 2.91 -3.78 -8.83
CA ILE A 251 2.01 -3.90 -7.68
C ILE A 251 2.10 -5.32 -7.18
N ASP A 252 2.38 -5.48 -5.90
CA ASP A 252 2.68 -6.79 -5.34
C ASP A 252 1.44 -7.70 -5.33
N VAL A 253 0.31 -7.20 -4.81
CA VAL A 253 -0.99 -7.87 -4.90
C VAL A 253 -2.10 -6.86 -5.17
N ILE A 254 -3.00 -7.20 -6.09
CA ILE A 254 -4.18 -6.40 -6.41
C ILE A 254 -5.43 -7.27 -6.49
N ALA A 255 -6.55 -6.78 -5.99
CA ALA A 255 -7.80 -7.52 -5.97
C ALA A 255 -9.02 -6.66 -6.29
N ASN A 256 -10.08 -7.29 -6.76
CA ASN A 256 -11.41 -6.70 -6.88
C ASN A 256 -12.34 -7.35 -5.86
N TYR A 257 -12.92 -6.55 -4.98
CA TYR A 257 -13.82 -7.04 -3.94
C TYR A 257 -14.82 -5.96 -3.51
N ARG A 258 -16.09 -6.36 -3.44
CA ARG A 258 -17.26 -5.55 -3.03
C ARG A 258 -17.26 -4.17 -3.66
N GLY A 259 -17.09 -4.14 -4.98
CA GLY A 259 -17.09 -2.92 -5.78
C GLY A 259 -15.98 -1.97 -5.38
N ARG A 260 -14.77 -2.48 -5.13
CA ARG A 260 -13.54 -1.71 -4.88
C ARG A 260 -12.32 -2.45 -5.43
N ILE A 261 -11.35 -1.66 -5.89
CA ILE A 261 -9.99 -2.16 -6.15
C ILE A 261 -9.22 -2.07 -4.83
N LEU A 262 -8.71 -3.21 -4.38
CA LEU A 262 -7.85 -3.34 -3.20
C LEU A 262 -6.41 -3.53 -3.67
N ILE A 263 -5.49 -2.75 -3.12
CA ILE A 263 -4.06 -2.77 -3.46
C ILE A 263 -3.29 -3.12 -2.19
N PHE A 264 -2.37 -4.07 -2.28
CA PHE A 264 -1.51 -4.46 -1.17
C PHE A 264 -0.06 -4.28 -1.61
N ASP A 265 0.60 -3.32 -0.97
CA ASP A 265 2.03 -3.06 -1.14
C ASP A 265 2.75 -3.79 0.00
N CYS A 266 3.47 -4.85 -0.31
CA CYS A 266 4.11 -5.78 0.61
C CYS A 266 5.62 -5.60 0.57
N LYS A 267 6.24 -5.22 1.70
CA LYS A 267 7.71 -5.23 1.79
C LYS A 267 8.17 -5.87 3.08
N LEU A 268 8.99 -6.90 2.92
CA LEU A 268 9.81 -7.44 3.99
C LEU A 268 11.13 -6.67 4.04
N ARG A 269 11.58 -6.36 5.26
CA ARG A 269 12.97 -5.93 5.43
C ARG A 269 13.85 -7.18 5.33
N VAL A 270 14.81 -7.17 4.43
CA VAL A 270 15.87 -8.20 4.39
C VAL A 270 17.07 -7.72 5.21
N GLU A 271 17.74 -8.63 5.90
CA GLU A 271 18.95 -8.35 6.72
C GLU A 271 20.01 -7.54 5.96
N SER A 272 20.08 -7.68 4.62
CA SER A 272 20.98 -6.92 3.74
C SER A 272 20.68 -5.42 3.61
N GLU A 273 19.51 -4.95 4.10
CA GLU A 273 19.11 -3.54 4.13
C GLU A 273 19.43 -2.86 5.46
N GLU A 274 19.92 -3.60 6.47
CA GLU A 274 20.44 -3.01 7.69
C GLU A 274 21.69 -2.15 7.39
N GLY A 275 21.60 -0.85 7.66
CA GLY A 275 22.68 0.10 7.43
C GLY A 275 22.74 0.71 6.01
N ARG A 276 21.80 0.39 5.11
CA ARG A 276 21.66 1.07 3.81
C ARG A 276 20.64 2.22 3.87
N ARG A 277 20.77 3.21 2.99
CA ARG A 277 19.73 4.25 2.78
C ARG A 277 18.50 3.58 2.17
N VAL A 278 17.61 3.07 3.03
CA VAL A 278 16.26 2.69 2.64
C VAL A 278 15.47 3.98 2.41
N GLU A 279 14.62 3.99 1.37
CA GLU A 279 13.75 5.12 1.08
C GLU A 279 12.88 5.46 2.33
N PRO A 280 12.74 6.75 2.69
CA PRO A 280 11.93 7.15 3.85
C PRO A 280 10.46 6.71 3.71
N LEU A 281 9.81 6.29 4.80
CA LEU A 281 8.39 5.88 4.77
C LEU A 281 7.49 6.99 4.25
N ALA A 282 7.79 8.24 4.59
CA ALA A 282 7.03 9.38 4.09
C ALA A 282 7.00 9.46 2.55
N VAL A 283 8.06 9.02 1.88
CA VAL A 283 8.10 8.96 0.41
C VAL A 283 7.28 7.77 -0.09
N GLN A 284 7.45 6.60 0.52
CA GLN A 284 6.68 5.39 0.17
C GLN A 284 5.16 5.61 0.34
N ILE A 285 4.73 6.29 1.40
CA ILE A 285 3.31 6.63 1.64
C ILE A 285 2.78 7.55 0.54
N ARG A 286 3.54 8.57 0.12
CA ARG A 286 3.12 9.47 -0.98
C ARG A 286 3.03 8.74 -2.31
N GLN A 287 3.99 7.87 -2.60
CA GLN A 287 3.95 7.01 -3.79
C GLN A 287 2.73 6.09 -3.75
N ALA A 288 2.50 5.39 -2.65
CA ALA A 288 1.33 4.54 -2.46
C ALA A 288 0.01 5.30 -2.68
N ALA A 289 -0.12 6.52 -2.12
CA ALA A 289 -1.29 7.36 -2.34
C ALA A 289 -1.51 7.75 -3.81
N ALA A 290 -0.43 8.05 -4.54
CA ALA A 290 -0.48 8.33 -5.98
C ALA A 290 -0.91 7.10 -6.78
N ILE A 291 -0.33 5.93 -6.47
CA ILE A 291 -0.67 4.64 -7.06
C ILE A 291 -2.15 4.33 -6.86
N ARG A 292 -2.66 4.45 -5.62
CA ARG A 292 -4.07 4.22 -5.29
C ARG A 292 -5.01 5.05 -6.16
N ARG A 293 -4.72 6.35 -6.28
CA ARG A 293 -5.56 7.29 -7.02
C ARG A 293 -5.52 7.05 -8.52
N ASP A 294 -4.35 6.75 -9.09
CA ASP A 294 -4.21 6.47 -10.52
C ASP A 294 -4.95 5.19 -10.91
N ILE A 295 -4.77 4.13 -10.14
CA ILE A 295 -5.19 2.77 -10.53
C ILE A 295 -6.67 2.51 -10.35
N GLY A 296 -7.29 3.04 -9.31
CA GLY A 296 -8.70 2.77 -9.02
C GLY A 296 -9.51 3.97 -8.56
N GLY A 297 -8.99 5.17 -8.76
CA GLY A 297 -9.71 6.41 -8.46
C GLY A 297 -9.95 6.63 -6.96
N ILE A 298 -11.03 7.32 -6.63
CA ILE A 298 -11.36 7.71 -5.25
C ILE A 298 -11.79 6.49 -4.41
N GLY A 299 -12.42 5.49 -5.06
CA GLY A 299 -12.95 4.30 -4.40
C GLY A 299 -11.94 3.20 -4.09
N ALA A 300 -10.70 3.31 -4.60
CA ALA A 300 -9.65 2.33 -4.32
C ALA A 300 -9.09 2.44 -2.91
N MET A 301 -8.68 1.30 -2.36
CA MET A 301 -8.04 1.19 -1.05
C MET A 301 -6.65 0.60 -1.22
N LEU A 302 -5.70 1.08 -0.42
CA LEU A 302 -4.33 0.57 -0.43
C LEU A 302 -3.85 0.30 0.99
N LEU A 303 -3.36 -0.93 1.22
CA LEU A 303 -2.72 -1.34 2.45
C LEU A 303 -1.21 -1.51 2.25
N MET A 304 -0.41 -0.73 2.99
CA MET A 304 1.03 -0.94 3.08
C MET A 304 1.32 -1.96 4.18
N ILE A 305 1.78 -3.15 3.80
CA ILE A 305 2.15 -4.23 4.72
C ILE A 305 3.67 -4.22 4.91
N ARG A 306 4.12 -3.95 6.14
CA ARG A 306 5.53 -3.81 6.51
C ARG A 306 5.81 -4.55 7.82
N PRO A 307 5.87 -5.89 7.80
CA PRO A 307 5.92 -6.68 9.03
C PRO A 307 7.19 -6.46 9.87
N GLY A 308 8.30 -6.07 9.24
CA GLY A 308 9.59 -5.82 9.92
C GLY A 308 9.87 -4.35 10.25
N ARG A 309 8.85 -3.48 10.28
CA ARG A 309 9.04 -2.04 10.52
C ARG A 309 7.85 -1.47 11.29
N ALA A 310 8.14 -0.72 12.35
CA ALA A 310 7.15 0.10 13.06
C ALA A 310 7.05 1.51 12.43
N PHE A 311 5.83 2.04 12.34
CA PHE A 311 5.59 3.40 11.85
C PHE A 311 5.53 4.38 13.03
N ARG A 312 6.14 5.55 12.87
CA ARG A 312 6.04 6.65 13.82
C ARG A 312 4.71 7.37 13.67
N GLU A 313 4.25 8.04 14.73
CA GLU A 313 2.96 8.75 14.72
C GLU A 313 2.82 9.77 13.58
N GLN A 314 3.90 10.48 13.20
CA GLN A 314 3.86 11.39 12.05
C GLN A 314 3.64 10.65 10.72
N GLU A 315 4.17 9.44 10.57
CA GLU A 315 4.01 8.61 9.38
C GLU A 315 2.59 8.01 9.34
N LYS A 316 2.05 7.59 10.49
CA LYS A 316 0.66 7.14 10.61
C LYS A 316 -0.33 8.26 10.27
N LEU A 317 -0.07 9.48 10.75
CA LEU A 317 -0.88 10.66 10.44
C LEU A 317 -0.85 10.97 8.94
N LEU A 318 0.34 10.99 8.33
CA LEU A 318 0.49 11.20 6.90
C LEU A 318 -0.25 10.13 6.07
N ALA A 319 -0.14 8.85 6.45
CA ALA A 319 -0.84 7.76 5.78
C ALA A 319 -2.36 7.96 5.85
N ARG A 320 -2.89 8.32 7.02
CA ARG A 320 -4.30 8.62 7.22
C ARG A 320 -4.78 9.80 6.37
N GLU A 321 -4.04 10.90 6.34
CA GLU A 321 -4.37 12.08 5.53
C GLU A 321 -4.41 11.79 4.03
N LEU A 322 -3.56 10.88 3.57
CA LEU A 322 -3.48 10.48 2.16
C LEU A 322 -4.41 9.30 1.81
N GLY A 323 -5.12 8.75 2.79
CA GLY A 323 -6.02 7.61 2.61
C GLY A 323 -5.28 6.32 2.27
N VAL A 324 -4.15 6.08 2.94
CA VAL A 324 -3.36 4.85 2.86
C VAL A 324 -3.45 4.14 4.20
N ASP A 325 -3.90 2.89 4.19
CA ASP A 325 -3.89 2.03 5.36
C ASP A 325 -2.51 1.41 5.55
N ILE A 326 -2.15 1.11 6.80
CA ILE A 326 -0.87 0.53 7.17
C ILE A 326 -1.08 -0.71 8.04
N LEU A 327 -0.24 -1.72 7.83
CA LEU A 327 -0.06 -2.86 8.72
C LEU A 327 1.43 -2.98 9.00
N ASP A 328 1.82 -2.49 10.17
CA ASP A 328 3.21 -2.43 10.61
C ASP A 328 3.53 -3.58 11.58
N SER A 329 4.77 -3.65 12.06
CA SER A 329 5.22 -4.75 12.93
C SER A 329 4.33 -4.96 14.17
N ALA A 330 3.79 -3.89 14.75
CA ALA A 330 2.94 -3.96 15.94
C ALA A 330 1.56 -4.60 15.65
N ALA A 331 1.09 -4.55 14.39
CA ALA A 331 -0.19 -5.12 13.98
C ALA A 331 -0.08 -6.58 13.49
N THR A 332 1.13 -7.10 13.27
CA THR A 332 1.34 -8.42 12.65
C THR A 332 0.78 -9.61 13.43
N LEU A 333 0.69 -9.54 14.76
CA LEU A 333 0.05 -10.60 15.55
C LEU A 333 -1.48 -10.61 15.39
N ASN A 334 -2.09 -9.52 14.90
CA ASN A 334 -3.51 -9.44 14.53
C ASN A 334 -3.72 -9.49 13.01
N PHE A 335 -2.75 -10.00 12.26
CA PHE A 335 -2.68 -9.86 10.80
C PHE A 335 -3.97 -10.23 10.06
N PHE A 336 -4.59 -11.37 10.37
CA PHE A 336 -5.79 -11.82 9.65
C PHE A 336 -7.01 -10.96 9.96
N ARG A 337 -7.15 -10.52 11.22
CA ARG A 337 -8.21 -9.59 11.63
C ARG A 337 -8.05 -8.24 10.95
N GLU A 338 -6.82 -7.72 10.88
CA GLU A 338 -6.54 -6.45 10.22
C GLU A 338 -6.76 -6.52 8.70
N LEU A 339 -6.34 -7.61 8.04
CA LEU A 339 -6.63 -7.81 6.62
C LEU A 339 -8.15 -7.92 6.36
N ALA A 340 -8.89 -8.68 7.18
CA ALA A 340 -10.33 -8.82 7.03
C ALA A 340 -11.06 -7.48 7.22
N ARG A 341 -10.64 -6.69 8.22
CA ARG A 341 -11.12 -5.32 8.45
C ARG A 341 -10.85 -4.44 7.24
N PHE A 342 -9.62 -4.45 6.72
CA PHE A 342 -9.24 -3.67 5.54
C PHE A 342 -10.07 -4.05 4.30
N CYS A 343 -10.26 -5.35 4.06
CA CYS A 343 -11.03 -5.83 2.91
C CYS A 343 -12.55 -5.59 3.07
N GLY A 344 -13.04 -5.23 4.25
CA GLY A 344 -14.48 -5.12 4.51
C GLY A 344 -15.19 -6.48 4.47
N LEU A 345 -14.52 -7.53 4.95
CA LEU A 345 -15.11 -8.86 5.07
C LEU A 345 -16.30 -8.81 6.05
N PRO A 346 -17.49 -9.28 5.65
CA PRO A 346 -18.62 -9.34 6.57
C PRO A 346 -18.48 -10.54 7.51
N GLY A 347 -18.68 -10.31 8.81
CA GLY A 347 -18.73 -11.38 9.81
C GLY A 347 -17.36 -11.83 10.32
N GLU A 348 -17.28 -13.10 10.72
CA GLU A 348 -16.09 -13.71 11.31
C GLU A 348 -15.09 -14.20 10.25
N LEU A 349 -13.85 -14.47 10.68
CA LEU A 349 -12.84 -15.06 9.82
C LEU A 349 -13.27 -16.46 9.36
N PRO A 350 -12.99 -16.85 8.10
CA PRO A 350 -13.09 -18.23 7.66
C PRO A 350 -12.31 -19.16 8.59
N ALA A 351 -12.79 -20.39 8.81
CA ALA A 351 -12.25 -21.30 9.83
C ALA A 351 -10.73 -21.55 9.71
N SER A 352 -10.19 -21.61 8.50
CA SER A 352 -8.75 -21.76 8.26
C SER A 352 -7.95 -20.52 8.70
N LEU A 353 -8.46 -19.32 8.42
CA LEU A 353 -7.86 -18.05 8.83
C LEU A 353 -8.07 -17.78 10.33
N GLN A 354 -9.19 -18.23 10.90
CA GLN A 354 -9.41 -18.18 12.34
C GLN A 354 -8.37 -19.06 13.05
N LYS A 355 -8.15 -20.29 12.59
CA LYS A 355 -7.09 -21.17 13.12
C LYS A 355 -5.70 -20.52 13.00
N ALA A 356 -5.43 -19.86 11.88
CA ALA A 356 -4.17 -19.15 11.68
C ALA A 356 -4.03 -17.96 12.65
N GLN A 357 -5.12 -17.24 12.92
CA GLN A 357 -5.16 -16.15 13.90
C GLN A 357 -4.99 -16.66 15.34
N ASP A 358 -5.60 -17.79 15.70
CA ASP A 358 -5.46 -18.40 17.02
C ASP A 358 -4.01 -18.81 17.32
N LEU A 359 -3.27 -19.25 16.29
CA LEU A 359 -1.83 -19.52 16.40
C LEU A 359 -1.03 -18.24 16.73
N LEU A 360 -1.37 -17.11 16.10
CA LEU A 360 -0.73 -15.82 16.38
C LEU A 360 -1.11 -15.29 17.77
N ASP A 361 -2.35 -15.48 18.21
CA ASP A 361 -2.78 -15.14 19.56
C ASP A 361 -2.05 -15.98 20.61
N GLY A 362 -1.86 -17.28 20.32
CA GLY A 362 -1.04 -18.18 21.11
C GLY A 362 0.40 -17.67 21.22
N ALA A 363 1.03 -17.32 20.08
CA ALA A 363 2.38 -16.74 20.07
C ALA A 363 2.46 -15.43 20.87
N LYS A 364 1.45 -14.55 20.76
CA LYS A 364 1.35 -13.32 21.55
C LYS A 364 1.30 -13.61 23.05
N SER A 365 0.51 -14.60 23.47
CA SER A 365 0.44 -15.02 24.88
C SER A 365 1.76 -15.56 25.41
N GLN A 366 2.60 -16.09 24.53
CA GLN A 366 3.96 -16.57 24.82
C GLN A 366 5.01 -15.45 24.78
N GLY A 367 4.60 -14.19 24.56
CA GLY A 367 5.47 -13.02 24.61
C GLY A 367 6.04 -12.55 23.28
N TYR A 368 5.63 -13.16 22.15
CA TYR A 368 5.98 -12.67 20.82
C TYR A 368 5.43 -11.24 20.66
N GLN A 369 6.25 -10.35 20.08
CA GLN A 369 5.87 -8.94 19.86
C GLN A 369 5.43 -8.66 18.41
N GLU A 370 5.88 -9.50 17.48
CA GLU A 370 5.60 -9.38 16.06
C GLU A 370 5.63 -10.76 15.37
N ALA A 371 5.16 -10.80 14.14
CA ALA A 371 5.06 -11.97 13.28
C ALA A 371 5.38 -11.60 11.81
N LEU A 372 5.51 -12.61 10.94
CA LEU A 372 5.65 -12.49 9.48
C LEU A 372 6.96 -11.85 8.97
N ALA A 373 7.85 -11.43 9.87
CA ALA A 373 9.22 -11.01 9.56
C ALA A 373 10.22 -11.76 10.42
N LYS A 374 11.45 -11.90 9.92
CA LYS A 374 12.60 -12.27 10.75
C LYS A 374 12.85 -11.13 11.73
N SER A 375 12.21 -11.19 12.88
CA SER A 375 12.49 -10.33 14.00
C SER A 375 13.91 -10.59 14.48
N SER A 376 14.73 -9.55 14.60
CA SER A 376 15.93 -9.60 15.43
C SER A 376 15.62 -9.75 16.93
N PHE A 377 14.33 -9.81 17.30
CA PHE A 377 13.80 -9.72 18.66
C PHE A 377 12.77 -10.80 19.00
N LEU A 378 12.93 -12.04 18.52
CA LEU A 378 12.26 -13.16 19.18
C LEU A 378 13.10 -13.67 20.34
N GLY A 379 12.53 -13.51 21.54
CA GLY A 379 13.02 -14.10 22.77
C GLY A 379 13.28 -15.59 22.56
N ALA A 380 14.54 -15.97 22.74
CA ALA A 380 14.95 -17.35 22.81
C ALA A 380 14.20 -18.05 23.95
N THR A 381 13.44 -19.09 23.61
CA THR A 381 13.27 -20.25 24.49
C THR A 381 14.68 -20.69 24.93
N PRO A 382 14.94 -21.05 26.21
CA PRO A 382 16.29 -21.24 26.73
C PRO A 382 16.93 -22.52 26.17
N GLY A 383 17.35 -22.46 24.91
CA GLY A 383 18.40 -23.29 24.33
C GLY A 383 19.66 -22.43 24.33
N ALA A 384 20.59 -22.77 25.22
CA ALA A 384 21.83 -22.04 25.40
C ALA A 384 22.68 -22.04 24.11
N GLU A 385 22.78 -20.89 23.44
CA GLU A 385 23.92 -20.51 22.62
C GLU A 385 24.27 -19.03 22.86
N PRO A 386 25.57 -18.68 22.83
CA PRO A 386 26.13 -17.60 23.64
C PRO A 386 25.67 -16.22 23.14
N ARG A 387 25.18 -15.40 24.07
CA ARG A 387 24.95 -13.95 23.87
C ARG A 387 26.12 -13.38 23.08
N GLY A 388 25.84 -12.60 22.03
CA GLY A 388 26.87 -11.91 21.26
C GLY A 388 27.88 -11.26 22.19
N VAL A 389 29.05 -11.91 22.33
CA VAL A 389 30.09 -11.56 23.31
C VAL A 389 30.77 -10.24 22.91
N LEU A 390 30.44 -9.71 21.72
CA LEU A 390 31.09 -8.57 21.12
C LEU A 390 30.19 -7.32 21.16
N ILE A 391 30.47 -6.43 22.12
CA ILE A 391 29.85 -5.11 22.20
C ILE A 391 30.61 -4.14 21.29
N ARG A 392 29.93 -3.49 20.33
CA ARG A 392 30.50 -2.43 19.50
C ARG A 392 30.52 -1.09 20.25
N LEU A 393 31.62 -0.83 20.95
CA LEU A 393 31.81 0.40 21.73
C LEU A 393 31.89 1.67 20.84
N GLU A 394 32.37 1.54 19.61
CA GLU A 394 32.58 2.65 18.68
C GLU A 394 31.30 3.49 18.43
N SER A 395 30.16 2.84 18.21
CA SER A 395 28.88 3.52 17.96
C SER A 395 28.43 4.36 19.15
N HIS A 396 28.69 3.88 20.37
CA HIS A 396 28.34 4.59 21.60
C HIS A 396 29.23 5.81 21.83
N LEU A 397 30.54 5.68 21.56
CA LEU A 397 31.49 6.79 21.66
C LEU A 397 31.21 7.87 20.60
N ASN A 398 30.87 7.48 19.37
CA ASN A 398 30.51 8.42 18.31
C ASN A 398 29.26 9.23 18.66
N LYS A 399 28.23 8.57 19.22
CA LYS A 399 27.02 9.24 19.69
C LYS A 399 27.31 10.21 20.84
N TYR A 400 28.10 9.79 21.83
CA TYR A 400 28.50 10.66 22.94
C TYR A 400 29.22 11.92 22.47
N MET A 401 30.16 11.79 21.52
CA MET A 401 30.88 12.91 20.91
C MET A 401 29.94 13.89 20.20
N GLU A 402 28.94 13.39 19.48
CA GLU A 402 27.92 14.21 18.82
C GLU A 402 27.06 14.98 19.84
N GLU A 403 26.57 14.31 20.89
CA GLU A 403 25.75 14.92 21.94
C GLU A 403 26.52 15.98 22.74
N THR A 404 27.83 15.81 22.88
CA THR A 404 28.70 16.74 23.61
C THR A 404 29.42 17.74 22.71
N ALA A 405 29.13 17.75 21.39
CA ALA A 405 29.71 18.65 20.39
C ALA A 405 31.25 18.65 20.33
N GLN A 406 31.90 17.52 20.64
CA GLN A 406 33.35 17.33 20.61
C GLN A 406 33.75 16.21 19.64
N ASP A 407 35.05 16.09 19.34
CA ASP A 407 35.62 15.10 18.43
C ASP A 407 36.46 14.03 19.14
N TRP A 408 36.29 13.90 20.45
CA TRP A 408 36.98 12.93 21.30
C TRP A 408 36.10 12.42 22.43
N ALA A 409 36.40 11.23 22.94
CA ALA A 409 35.77 10.63 24.11
C ALA A 409 36.82 9.85 24.92
N VAL A 410 36.69 9.87 26.24
CA VAL A 410 37.54 9.11 27.16
C VAL A 410 36.68 8.08 27.87
N TYR A 411 37.10 6.82 27.86
CA TYR A 411 36.38 5.73 28.51
C TYR A 411 37.34 4.85 29.31
N GLN A 412 36.81 4.20 30.34
CA GLN A 412 37.57 3.29 31.18
C GLN A 412 37.10 1.85 30.93
N MET A 413 38.05 0.94 30.74
CA MET A 413 37.79 -0.50 30.65
C MET A 413 38.73 -1.21 31.63
N GLY A 414 38.16 -1.78 32.69
CA GLY A 414 38.93 -2.31 33.81
C GLY A 414 39.78 -1.21 34.48
N ARG A 415 41.10 -1.45 34.58
CA ARG A 415 42.07 -0.51 35.16
C ARG A 415 42.71 0.42 34.11
N HIS A 416 42.22 0.41 32.87
CA HIS A 416 42.82 1.16 31.78
C HIS A 416 41.88 2.25 31.28
N ILE A 417 42.45 3.42 30.98
CA ILE A 417 41.74 4.58 30.45
C ILE A 417 42.18 4.76 29.00
N TYR A 418 41.21 4.97 28.12
CA TYR A 418 41.39 5.07 26.69
C TYR A 418 40.85 6.39 26.18
N LEU A 419 41.59 7.00 25.26
CA LEU A 419 41.22 8.18 24.51
C LEU A 419 40.90 7.75 23.08
N TYR A 420 39.65 7.96 22.69
CA TYR A 420 39.14 7.73 21.35
C TYR A 420 38.86 9.09 20.70
N TYR A 421 39.40 9.35 19.50
CA TYR A 421 39.26 10.66 18.86
C TYR A 421 39.18 10.57 17.33
N LYS A 422 38.43 11.50 16.74
CA LYS A 422 38.33 11.67 15.28
C LYS A 422 39.52 12.48 14.78
N ILE A 423 40.01 12.11 13.61
CA ILE A 423 41.08 12.82 12.90
C ILE A 423 40.42 13.65 11.80
N PRO A 424 40.59 14.99 11.80
CA PRO A 424 40.03 15.83 10.76
C PRO A 424 40.57 15.49 9.36
N PRO A 425 39.77 15.72 8.29
CA PRO A 425 40.25 15.54 6.93
C PRO A 425 41.53 16.33 6.67
N ASN A 426 42.48 15.72 5.95
CA ASN A 426 43.78 16.32 5.59
C ASN A 426 44.72 16.66 6.77
N VAL A 427 44.45 16.17 7.97
CA VAL A 427 45.36 16.29 9.12
C VAL A 427 46.03 14.94 9.40
N PRO A 428 47.38 14.86 9.46
CA PRO A 428 48.06 13.62 9.85
C PRO A 428 47.73 13.21 11.28
N ALA A 429 47.50 11.91 11.53
CA ALA A 429 47.19 11.38 12.87
C ALA A 429 48.22 11.78 13.94
N ALA A 430 49.50 11.92 13.55
CA ALA A 430 50.59 12.36 14.41
C ALA A 430 50.39 13.79 14.94
N VAL A 431 49.79 14.68 14.16
CA VAL A 431 49.49 16.06 14.59
C VAL A 431 48.45 16.06 15.71
N CYS A 432 47.38 15.27 15.54
CA CYS A 432 46.36 15.09 16.59
C CYS A 432 46.94 14.45 17.85
N LEU A 433 47.84 13.46 17.71
CA LEU A 433 48.50 12.82 18.84
C LEU A 433 49.39 13.79 19.61
N ASN A 434 50.22 14.58 18.90
CA ASN A 434 51.08 15.59 19.51
C ASN A 434 50.26 16.64 20.27
N ARG A 435 49.11 17.06 19.70
CA ARG A 435 48.22 18.00 20.37
C ARG A 435 47.66 17.42 21.67
N TRP A 436 47.22 16.16 21.64
CA TRP A 436 46.77 15.47 22.84
C TRP A 436 47.87 15.31 23.89
N GLN A 437 49.09 15.00 23.47
CA GLN A 437 50.24 14.93 24.38
C GLN A 437 50.50 16.27 25.05
N GLN A 438 50.42 17.38 24.31
CA GLN A 438 50.53 18.72 24.89
C GLN A 438 49.40 19.04 25.87
N ILE A 439 48.15 18.69 25.54
CA ILE A 439 47.00 18.94 26.42
C ILE A 439 47.12 18.13 27.71
N CYS A 440 47.55 16.87 27.62
CA CYS A 440 47.55 15.98 28.76
C CYS A 440 48.89 15.88 29.52
N ASP A 441 49.97 16.54 29.08
CA ASP A 441 51.33 16.27 29.59
C ASP A 441 51.43 16.31 31.11
N GLU A 442 50.77 17.27 31.76
CA GLU A 442 50.82 17.40 33.23
C GLU A 442 50.01 16.33 33.98
N VAL A 443 49.03 15.70 33.33
CA VAL A 443 48.04 14.82 34.00
C VAL A 443 48.07 13.37 33.53
N ALA A 444 48.57 13.08 32.32
CA ALA A 444 48.63 11.74 31.76
C ALA A 444 49.68 11.60 30.65
N GLU A 445 50.32 10.45 30.59
CA GLU A 445 51.08 10.02 29.40
C GLU A 445 50.13 9.40 28.37
N ILE A 446 50.36 9.67 27.08
CA ILE A 446 49.54 9.14 25.99
C ILE A 446 50.34 8.16 25.14
N LYS A 447 49.88 6.91 25.12
CA LYS A 447 50.45 5.84 24.29
C LYS A 447 49.51 5.50 23.13
N PRO A 448 49.88 5.76 21.85
CA PRO A 448 49.04 5.39 20.73
C PRO A 448 48.89 3.87 20.64
N LEU A 449 47.68 3.39 20.36
CA LEU A 449 47.40 1.96 20.22
C LEU A 449 47.03 1.60 18.79
N TRP A 450 46.18 2.41 18.16
CA TRP A 450 45.60 2.07 16.86
C TRP A 450 45.08 3.30 16.12
N THR A 451 45.16 3.25 14.79
CA THR A 451 44.52 4.19 13.87
C THR A 451 43.73 3.40 12.83
N ALA A 452 42.50 3.81 12.53
CA ALA A 452 41.65 3.11 11.58
C ALA A 452 42.26 3.07 10.17
N LYS A 453 41.95 2.02 9.39
CA LYS A 453 42.47 1.79 8.03
C LYS A 453 42.11 2.89 7.01
N GLY A 454 41.25 3.85 7.38
CA GLY A 454 40.93 5.06 6.61
C GLY A 454 41.40 6.37 7.24
N GLY A 455 42.18 6.34 8.32
CA GLY A 455 42.77 7.52 8.97
C GLY A 455 41.80 8.48 9.65
N LYS A 456 40.52 8.11 9.81
CA LYS A 456 39.45 9.01 10.33
C LYS A 456 39.32 9.02 11.85
N VAL A 457 39.86 8.01 12.52
CA VAL A 457 39.70 7.77 13.96
C VAL A 457 40.97 7.11 14.49
N ALA A 458 41.35 7.46 15.71
CA ALA A 458 42.44 6.83 16.44
C ALA A 458 42.06 6.53 17.90
N LEU A 459 42.80 5.58 18.47
CA LEU A 459 42.69 5.13 19.84
C LEU A 459 44.08 5.20 20.49
N ALA A 460 44.14 5.84 21.65
CA ALA A 460 45.31 5.88 22.51
C ALA A 460 44.96 5.45 23.93
N ARG A 461 45.94 4.96 24.66
CA ARG A 461 45.84 4.70 26.09
C ARG A 461 46.31 5.94 26.86
N LEU A 462 45.51 6.39 27.81
CA LEU A 462 45.89 7.38 28.80
C LEU A 462 46.43 6.67 30.03
N ILE A 463 47.64 7.03 30.44
CA ILE A 463 48.30 6.54 31.65
C ILE A 463 48.34 7.73 32.61
N PRO A 464 47.43 7.80 33.61
CA PRO A 464 47.35 8.95 34.50
C PRO A 464 48.65 9.12 35.31
N LYS A 465 49.19 10.34 35.34
CA LYS A 465 50.23 10.78 36.28
C LYS A 465 49.62 11.20 37.63
N VAL A 466 48.32 11.49 37.62
CA VAL A 466 47.51 11.96 38.75
C VAL A 466 46.34 11.01 39.04
N GLY A 467 45.60 11.25 40.14
CA GLY A 467 44.40 10.46 40.47
C GLY A 467 43.31 10.56 39.39
N THR A 468 42.48 9.51 39.25
CA THR A 468 41.44 9.45 38.20
C THR A 468 40.42 10.60 38.31
N ASP A 469 40.08 11.03 39.52
CA ASP A 469 39.16 12.16 39.72
C ASP A 469 39.78 13.51 39.29
N GLN A 470 41.08 13.70 39.54
CA GLN A 470 41.82 14.88 39.07
C GLN A 470 41.93 14.89 37.54
N LEU A 471 42.20 13.74 36.93
CA LEU A 471 42.18 13.58 35.47
C LEU A 471 40.78 13.88 34.89
N ARG A 472 39.70 13.40 35.53
CA ARG A 472 38.33 13.68 35.12
C ARG A 472 38.01 15.18 35.20
N MET A 473 38.38 15.83 36.30
CA MET A 473 38.21 17.28 36.46
C MET A 473 38.99 18.06 35.41
N PHE A 474 40.22 17.65 35.11
CA PHE A 474 41.05 18.27 34.07
C PHE A 474 40.38 18.17 32.69
N LEU A 475 40.01 16.96 32.26
CA LEU A 475 39.36 16.73 30.97
C LEU A 475 37.98 17.41 30.88
N GLY A 476 37.27 17.54 32.00
CA GLY A 476 35.98 18.24 32.08
C GLY A 476 36.06 19.71 31.67
N ARG A 477 37.22 20.37 31.85
CA ARG A 477 37.44 21.77 31.42
C ARG A 477 37.49 21.93 29.90
N HIS A 478 37.75 20.83 29.18
CA HIS A 478 37.84 20.79 27.72
C HIS A 478 36.58 20.25 27.06
N ARG A 479 35.55 19.89 27.84
CA ARG A 479 34.29 19.35 27.31
C ARG A 479 33.65 20.33 26.32
N GLY A 480 33.16 19.81 25.19
CA GLY A 480 32.57 20.63 24.11
C GLY A 480 33.57 21.33 23.20
N GLN A 481 34.87 21.10 23.37
CA GLN A 481 35.92 21.60 22.48
C GLN A 481 36.33 20.51 21.48
N LYS A 482 36.61 20.92 20.24
CA LYS A 482 37.24 20.05 19.24
C LYS A 482 38.76 20.16 19.36
N LEU A 483 39.47 19.09 19.11
CA LEU A 483 40.91 18.97 19.38
C LEU A 483 41.78 20.06 18.71
N LEU A 484 41.40 20.48 17.51
CA LEU A 484 42.16 21.43 16.67
C LEU A 484 41.44 22.78 16.48
N GLN A 485 40.42 23.07 17.29
CA GLN A 485 39.75 24.37 17.36
C GLN A 485 40.06 25.00 18.71
#